data_AF-A0AAD7CZ62-F1
#
_entry.id   AF-A0AAD7CZ62-F1
#
_cell.length_a   1.000
_cell.length_b   1.000
_cell.length_c   1.000
_cell.angle_alpha   90.00
_cell.angle_beta   90.00
_cell.angle_gamma   90.00
#
_symmetry.space_group_name_H-M   'P 1'
#
loop_
_entity.id
_entity.type
_entity.pdbx_description
1 polymer ?
#
loop_
_entity_poly.entity_id
_entity_poly.type
_entity_poly.pdbx_seq_one_letter_code
_entity_poly.pdbx_strand_id
1 'polypeptide(L)'
;MPSPSIEIELPQDAPPWLRDSIANLTKMDLGCHYVSVLAALVRLEKAARFEVKEGDCNRLPTTKQPKQISEWVRVGHSTKMKKMAVIKSVSKYGEEWDMWWNSIQPSWRTRDQEGNGEYGTNWEQLDCSSVNGCLSAVGGLYFWGVAARASAASAADVQQWDNAVQNVVWVFESLRLLYN
;
A
#
# COMPACT_ATOMS: atom_id res chain seq x y z
N MET A 1 3.27 29.03 -5.26
CA MET A 1 4.58 28.35 -5.12
C MET A 1 4.35 26.89 -5.45
N PRO A 2 5.12 26.25 -6.34
CA PRO A 2 5.02 24.81 -6.51
C PRO A 2 5.44 24.16 -5.19
N SER A 3 4.55 23.36 -4.60
CA SER A 3 4.84 22.55 -3.42
C SER A 3 6.11 21.73 -3.69
N PRO A 4 7.01 21.56 -2.70
CA PRO A 4 8.20 20.73 -2.89
C PRO A 4 7.71 19.35 -3.31
N SER A 5 8.03 18.97 -4.55
CA SER A 5 7.84 17.60 -5.00
C SER A 5 8.66 16.74 -4.05
N ILE A 6 7.99 16.03 -3.14
CA ILE A 6 8.67 15.16 -2.20
C ILE A 6 9.19 14.00 -3.05
N GLU A 7 10.44 14.09 -3.48
CA GLU A 7 11.08 13.09 -4.31
C GLU A 7 11.35 11.85 -3.46
N ILE A 8 10.82 10.71 -3.91
CA ILE A 8 11.14 9.41 -3.33
C ILE A 8 12.48 9.00 -3.89
N GLU A 9 13.48 8.92 -3.02
CA GLU A 9 14.81 8.44 -3.39
C GLU A 9 14.75 6.96 -3.78
N LEU A 10 14.81 6.69 -5.08
CA LEU A 10 14.90 5.33 -5.61
C LEU A 10 16.36 4.86 -5.65
N PRO A 11 16.67 3.67 -5.12
CA PRO A 11 18.00 3.08 -5.24
C PRO A 11 18.45 2.92 -6.70
N GLN A 12 19.74 3.07 -6.99
CA GLN A 12 20.27 2.93 -8.36
C GLN A 12 20.10 1.51 -8.90
N ASP A 13 20.09 0.51 -8.03
CA ASP A 13 19.85 -0.90 -8.29
C ASP A 13 18.35 -1.27 -8.31
N ALA A 14 17.44 -0.29 -8.11
CA ALA A 14 16.01 -0.56 -8.14
C ALA A 14 15.58 -1.14 -9.49
N PRO A 15 14.88 -2.29 -9.50
CA PRO A 15 14.45 -2.94 -10.72
C PRO A 15 13.39 -2.13 -11.49
N PRO A 16 13.25 -2.34 -12.82
CA PRO A 16 12.31 -1.58 -13.64
C PRO A 16 10.87 -1.60 -13.11
N TRP A 17 10.39 -2.74 -12.60
CA TRP A 17 9.03 -2.86 -12.07
C TRP A 17 8.76 -1.92 -10.89
N LEU A 18 9.76 -1.68 -10.03
CA LEU A 18 9.61 -0.81 -8.86
C LEU A 18 9.59 0.64 -9.31
N ARG A 19 10.49 1.02 -10.21
CA ARG A 19 10.55 2.36 -10.79
C ARG A 19 9.24 2.72 -11.48
N ASP A 20 8.75 1.84 -12.35
CA ASP A 20 7.51 2.03 -13.08
C ASP A 20 6.30 2.13 -12.14
N SER A 21 6.28 1.30 -11.09
CA SER A 21 5.22 1.34 -10.08
C SER A 21 5.23 2.63 -9.27
N ILE A 22 6.39 3.07 -8.79
CA ILE A 22 6.52 4.33 -8.04
C ILE A 22 6.17 5.52 -8.92
N ALA A 23 6.68 5.59 -10.16
CA ALA A 23 6.33 6.64 -11.11
C ALA A 23 4.82 6.69 -11.43
N ASN A 24 4.14 5.54 -11.35
CA ASN A 24 2.70 5.45 -11.50
C ASN A 24 1.95 5.92 -10.25
N LEU A 25 2.43 5.57 -9.07
CA LEU A 25 1.81 5.87 -7.77
C LEU A 25 2.08 7.32 -7.29
N THR A 26 3.00 8.04 -7.93
CA THR A 26 3.30 9.46 -7.62
C THR A 26 2.68 10.46 -8.60
N LYS A 27 1.83 9.99 -9.52
CA LYS A 27 1.18 10.86 -10.52
C LYS A 27 0.28 11.95 -9.92
N MET A 28 -0.22 11.72 -8.72
CA MET A 28 -0.97 12.72 -7.98
C MET A 28 -0.30 12.95 -6.63
N ASP A 29 -0.18 14.21 -6.25
CA ASP A 29 0.25 14.57 -4.90
C ASP A 29 -0.84 14.13 -3.91
N LEU A 30 -0.52 13.11 -3.11
CA LEU A 30 -1.33 12.58 -2.02
C LEU A 30 -0.79 12.99 -0.63
N GLY A 31 0.12 13.97 -0.56
CA GLY A 31 0.64 14.54 0.69
C GLY A 31 1.72 13.69 1.35
N CYS A 32 2.35 14.26 2.38
CA CYS A 32 3.54 13.69 3.01
C CYS A 32 3.31 12.31 3.63
N HIS A 33 2.13 12.03 4.20
CA HIS A 33 1.83 10.71 4.76
C HIS A 33 1.90 9.62 3.70
N TYR A 34 1.36 9.86 2.50
CA TYR A 34 1.41 8.88 1.42
C TYR A 34 2.84 8.68 0.88
N VAL A 35 3.64 9.74 0.87
CA VAL A 35 5.06 9.59 0.52
C VAL A 35 5.77 8.70 1.54
N SER A 36 5.45 8.82 2.83
CA SER A 36 6.03 7.94 3.85
C SER A 36 5.77 6.46 3.57
N VAL A 37 4.60 6.08 3.05
CA VAL A 37 4.34 4.67 2.70
C VAL A 37 5.13 4.21 1.48
N LEU A 38 5.31 5.08 0.47
CA LEU A 38 6.15 4.77 -0.69
C LEU A 38 7.63 4.64 -0.29
N ALA A 39 8.11 5.51 0.60
CA ALA A 39 9.47 5.41 1.14
C ALA A 39 9.66 4.13 1.95
N ALA A 40 8.70 3.78 2.81
CA ALA A 40 8.73 2.53 3.58
C ALA A 40 8.74 1.29 2.67
N LEU A 41 7.95 1.30 1.59
CA LEU A 41 7.97 0.25 0.57
C LEU A 41 9.37 0.13 -0.05
N VAL A 42 9.96 1.22 -0.52
CA VAL A 42 11.30 1.19 -1.15
C VAL A 42 12.36 0.65 -0.19
N ARG A 43 12.31 1.02 1.10
CA ARG A 43 13.24 0.50 2.11
C ARG A 43 13.03 -0.99 2.38
N LEU A 44 11.78 -1.44 2.47
CA LEU A 44 11.45 -2.86 2.63
C LEU A 44 11.98 -3.67 1.44
N GLU A 45 11.67 -3.24 0.22
CA GLU A 45 12.10 -3.90 -1.02
C GLU A 45 13.62 -3.97 -1.13
N LYS A 46 14.31 -2.88 -0.77
CA LYS A 46 15.77 -2.85 -0.73
C LYS A 46 16.33 -3.83 0.30
N ALA A 47 15.73 -3.93 1.49
CA ALA A 47 16.17 -4.87 2.52
C ALA A 47 15.95 -6.33 2.06
N ALA A 48 14.84 -6.59 1.37
CA ALA A 48 14.55 -7.86 0.72
C ALA A 48 15.37 -8.10 -0.58
N ARG A 49 16.35 -7.23 -0.90
CA ARG A 49 17.20 -7.31 -2.11
C ARG A 49 16.42 -7.38 -3.42
N PHE A 50 15.21 -6.84 -3.43
CA PHE A 50 14.27 -6.93 -4.55
C PHE A 50 13.97 -8.37 -4.98
N GLU A 51 14.14 -9.34 -4.08
CA GLU A 51 13.87 -10.74 -4.37
C GLU A 51 12.36 -10.95 -4.51
N VAL A 52 11.97 -11.33 -5.72
CA VAL A 52 10.64 -11.86 -5.95
C VAL A 52 10.68 -13.29 -5.42
N LYS A 53 10.03 -13.53 -4.27
CA LYS A 53 9.77 -14.91 -3.81
C LYS A 53 9.09 -15.68 -4.96
N GLU A 54 9.13 -17.00 -5.00
CA GLU A 54 8.42 -17.79 -6.03
C GLU A 54 7.22 -18.53 -5.41
N GLY A 55 6.23 -18.88 -6.23
CA GLY A 55 5.07 -19.68 -5.81
C GLY A 55 3.91 -18.88 -5.19
N ASP A 56 3.12 -19.54 -4.35
CA ASP A 56 1.94 -18.95 -3.70
C ASP A 56 2.30 -17.83 -2.71
N CYS A 57 3.57 -17.74 -2.31
CA CYS A 57 4.13 -16.67 -1.48
C CYS A 57 4.32 -15.33 -2.23
N ASN A 58 3.65 -15.16 -3.38
CA ASN A 58 3.79 -13.98 -4.22
C ASN A 58 2.59 -13.07 -4.23
N ARG A 59 1.49 -13.49 -3.61
CA ARG A 59 0.21 -12.80 -3.76
C ARG A 59 -0.44 -12.70 -2.40
N LEU A 60 -0.99 -11.53 -2.10
CA LEU A 60 -1.90 -11.41 -0.98
C LEU A 60 -3.18 -12.18 -1.28
N PRO A 61 -3.83 -12.74 -0.24
CA PRO A 61 -5.17 -13.28 -0.37
C PRO A 61 -6.09 -12.30 -1.09
N THR A 62 -6.77 -12.79 -2.13
CA THR A 62 -7.76 -12.02 -2.89
C THR A 62 -9.12 -12.01 -2.20
N THR A 63 -9.28 -12.79 -1.13
CA THR A 63 -10.50 -12.84 -0.33
C THR A 63 -10.80 -11.44 0.21
N LYS A 64 -11.99 -10.90 -0.10
CA LYS A 64 -12.44 -9.55 0.26
C LYS A 64 -11.61 -8.40 -0.33
N GLN A 65 -10.65 -8.66 -1.23
CA GLN A 65 -9.86 -7.60 -1.85
C GLN A 65 -10.77 -6.63 -2.64
N PRO A 66 -10.63 -5.31 -2.44
CA PRO A 66 -11.33 -4.32 -3.24
C PRO A 66 -11.09 -4.53 -4.73
N LYS A 67 -12.16 -4.51 -5.52
CA LYS A 67 -12.13 -4.80 -6.97
C LYS A 67 -11.10 -3.97 -7.73
N GLN A 68 -10.93 -2.72 -7.34
CA GLN A 68 -9.96 -1.76 -7.89
C GLN A 68 -8.53 -2.31 -7.83
N ILE A 69 -8.17 -2.98 -6.72
CA ILE A 69 -6.84 -3.56 -6.54
C ILE A 69 -6.67 -4.77 -7.45
N SER A 70 -7.65 -5.68 -7.47
CA SER A 70 -7.58 -6.86 -8.36
C SER A 70 -7.50 -6.47 -9.84
N GLU A 71 -8.25 -5.45 -10.24
CA GLU A 71 -8.21 -4.92 -11.61
C GLU A 71 -6.88 -4.27 -11.95
N TRP A 72 -6.26 -3.56 -11.01
CA TRP A 72 -4.95 -2.93 -11.18
C TRP A 72 -3.81 -3.95 -11.29
N VAL A 73 -3.83 -4.98 -10.43
CA VAL A 73 -2.89 -6.12 -10.52
C VAL A 73 -3.04 -6.83 -11.86
N ARG A 74 -4.28 -7.09 -12.32
CA ARG A 74 -4.56 -7.75 -13.61
C ARG A 74 -3.96 -7.01 -14.81
N VAL A 75 -3.86 -5.68 -14.75
CA VAL A 75 -3.28 -4.86 -15.84
C VAL A 75 -1.80 -4.54 -15.62
N GLY A 76 -1.11 -5.29 -14.75
CA GLY A 76 0.32 -5.13 -14.51
C GLY A 76 0.67 -3.80 -13.87
N HIS A 77 -0.15 -3.35 -12.91
CA HIS A 77 0.06 -2.10 -12.17
C HIS A 77 0.04 -0.83 -13.03
N SER A 78 -0.49 -0.92 -14.25
CA SER A 78 -0.60 0.23 -15.14
C SER A 78 -1.67 1.22 -14.67
N THR A 79 -1.30 2.49 -14.57
CA THR A 79 -2.25 3.61 -14.35
C THR A 79 -3.01 3.99 -15.61
N LYS A 80 -2.75 3.36 -16.76
CA LYS A 80 -3.40 3.67 -18.05
C LYS A 80 -4.84 3.15 -18.16
N MET A 81 -5.45 2.66 -17.07
CA MET A 81 -6.90 2.48 -17.01
C MET A 81 -7.58 3.85 -17.13
N LYS A 82 -7.88 4.26 -18.37
CA LYS A 82 -8.72 5.43 -18.73
C LYS A 82 -10.11 5.40 -18.07
N LYS A 83 -10.45 4.29 -17.43
CA LYS A 83 -11.60 4.09 -16.54
C LYS A 83 -11.05 3.52 -15.23
N MET A 84 -10.37 4.31 -14.41
CA MET A 84 -10.20 3.92 -13.01
C MET A 84 -11.60 3.55 -12.50
N ALA A 85 -11.76 2.42 -11.82
CA ALA A 85 -13.02 2.04 -11.22
C ALA A 85 -13.38 3.13 -10.21
N VAL A 86 -14.21 4.07 -10.67
CA VAL A 86 -14.60 5.27 -9.94
C VAL A 86 -15.05 4.82 -8.57
N ILE A 87 -14.29 5.19 -7.54
CA ILE A 87 -14.70 4.97 -6.16
C ILE A 87 -15.93 5.87 -5.97
N LYS A 88 -17.10 5.24 -6.02
CA LYS A 88 -18.40 5.95 -5.92
C LYS A 88 -18.66 6.43 -4.50
N SER A 89 -18.09 5.76 -3.52
CA SER A 89 -18.20 6.06 -2.10
C SER A 89 -16.84 5.79 -1.45
N VAL A 90 -16.22 6.86 -0.96
CA VAL A 90 -14.91 6.81 -0.31
C VAL A 90 -15.00 5.98 0.97
N SER A 91 -16.01 6.23 1.80
CA SER A 91 -16.29 5.46 3.02
C SER A 91 -16.40 3.94 2.76
N LYS A 92 -17.22 3.52 1.79
CA LYS A 92 -17.37 2.07 1.48
C LYS A 92 -16.06 1.45 1.00
N TYR A 93 -15.29 2.17 0.18
CA TYR A 93 -13.98 1.69 -0.24
C TYR A 93 -13.03 1.56 0.95
N GLY A 94 -13.04 2.52 1.88
CA GLY A 94 -12.27 2.47 3.11
C GLY A 94 -12.60 1.26 3.98
N GLU A 95 -13.88 0.95 4.14
CA GLU A 95 -14.34 -0.25 4.85
C GLU A 95 -13.90 -1.54 4.15
N GLU A 96 -14.06 -1.65 2.83
CA GLU A 96 -13.62 -2.80 2.04
C GLU A 96 -12.10 -3.00 2.12
N TRP A 97 -11.35 -1.90 2.01
CA TRP A 97 -9.89 -1.91 2.09
C TRP A 97 -9.44 -2.32 3.49
N ASP A 98 -10.02 -1.76 4.55
CA ASP A 98 -9.66 -2.09 5.93
C ASP A 98 -10.01 -3.55 6.28
N MET A 99 -11.18 -4.03 5.85
CA MET A 99 -11.55 -5.44 6.00
C MET A 99 -10.56 -6.38 5.32
N TRP A 100 -10.15 -6.07 4.09
CA TRP A 100 -9.15 -6.85 3.37
C TRP A 100 -7.80 -6.80 4.07
N TRP A 101 -7.31 -5.60 4.37
CA TRP A 101 -6.02 -5.39 5.00
C TRP A 101 -5.93 -6.07 6.38
N ASN A 102 -7.01 -6.05 7.17
CA ASN A 102 -7.08 -6.77 8.44
C ASN A 102 -7.13 -8.29 8.25
N SER A 103 -7.77 -8.80 7.19
CA SER A 103 -7.87 -10.24 6.94
C SER A 103 -6.54 -10.91 6.61
N ILE A 104 -5.54 -10.13 6.17
CA ILE A 104 -4.20 -10.61 5.85
C ILE A 104 -3.19 -10.34 6.97
N GLN A 105 -3.59 -9.63 8.04
CA GLN A 105 -2.72 -9.45 9.20
C GLN A 105 -2.57 -10.76 9.96
N PRO A 106 -1.40 -10.99 10.58
CA PRO A 106 -1.19 -12.17 11.39
C PRO A 106 -2.09 -12.14 12.63
N SER A 107 -2.47 -13.33 13.11
CA SER A 107 -3.42 -13.51 14.20
C SER A 107 -3.01 -12.86 15.52
N TRP A 108 -1.70 -12.74 15.79
CA TRP A 108 -1.17 -12.06 16.98
C TRP A 108 -1.30 -10.53 16.91
N ARG A 109 -1.53 -9.94 15.72
CA ARG A 109 -1.63 -8.49 15.58
C ARG A 109 -3.01 -8.02 16.03
N THR A 110 -3.12 -7.70 17.31
CA THR A 110 -4.25 -6.93 17.83
C THR A 110 -3.97 -5.44 17.60
N ARG A 111 -4.83 -4.75 16.84
CA ARG A 111 -4.72 -3.29 16.66
C ARG A 111 -5.01 -2.58 17.98
N ASP A 112 -4.11 -1.72 18.44
CA ASP A 112 -4.40 -0.73 19.46
C ASP A 112 -5.25 0.43 18.88
N GLN A 113 -5.55 1.44 19.70
CA GLN A 113 -6.35 2.60 19.30
C GLN A 113 -5.68 3.45 18.20
N GLU A 114 -4.37 3.29 18.00
CA GLU A 114 -3.57 3.94 16.96
C GLU A 114 -3.39 3.03 15.73
N GLY A 115 -3.94 1.81 15.76
CA GLY A 115 -3.81 0.80 14.72
C GLY A 115 -2.49 0.03 14.75
N ASN A 116 -1.62 0.29 15.73
CA ASN A 116 -0.34 -0.39 15.88
C ASN A 116 -0.54 -1.68 16.69
N GLY A 117 0.23 -2.72 16.39
CA GLY A 117 0.16 -4.00 17.13
C GLY A 117 1.45 -4.27 17.88
N GLU A 118 1.44 -5.27 18.76
CA GLU A 118 2.69 -5.79 19.34
C GLU A 118 3.63 -6.29 18.24
N TYR A 119 4.94 -6.20 18.47
CA TYR A 119 5.91 -6.70 17.50
C TYR A 119 5.95 -8.23 17.54
N GLY A 120 5.48 -8.89 16.48
CA GLY A 120 5.54 -10.34 16.35
C GLY A 120 6.78 -10.81 15.56
N THR A 121 7.26 -12.01 15.88
CA THR A 121 8.39 -12.65 15.18
C THR A 121 7.96 -13.48 13.96
N ASN A 122 6.67 -13.79 13.80
CA ASN A 122 6.15 -14.60 12.69
C ASN A 122 5.05 -13.85 11.93
N TRP A 123 5.38 -13.20 10.82
CA TRP A 123 4.41 -12.42 10.04
C TRP A 123 3.52 -13.27 9.11
N GLU A 124 3.60 -14.61 9.22
CA GLU A 124 2.76 -15.58 8.50
C GLU A 124 2.55 -15.21 7.01
N GLN A 125 1.32 -14.81 6.65
CA GLN A 125 0.89 -14.50 5.29
C GLN A 125 1.55 -13.24 4.71
N LEU A 126 2.03 -12.32 5.56
CA LEU A 126 2.69 -11.09 5.14
C LEU A 126 4.19 -11.27 4.86
N ASP A 127 4.88 -12.15 5.60
CA ASP A 127 6.25 -12.55 5.25
C ASP A 127 6.27 -13.32 3.92
N CYS A 128 5.24 -14.14 3.69
CA CYS A 128 5.02 -14.82 2.43
C CYS A 128 4.34 -13.94 1.38
N SER A 129 4.36 -12.61 1.46
CA SER A 129 3.78 -11.76 0.42
C SER A 129 4.90 -11.03 -0.33
N SER A 130 5.22 -11.50 -1.54
CA SER A 130 6.21 -10.84 -2.41
C SER A 130 5.92 -9.36 -2.59
N VAL A 131 6.91 -8.64 -3.10
CA VAL A 131 6.81 -7.46 -3.97
C VAL A 131 5.39 -7.04 -4.42
N ASN A 132 4.62 -7.95 -5.02
CA ASN A 132 3.29 -7.65 -5.56
C ASN A 132 2.22 -7.44 -4.47
N GLY A 133 2.37 -8.06 -3.31
CA GLY A 133 1.49 -7.90 -2.16
C GLY A 133 1.61 -6.51 -1.54
N CYS A 134 2.82 -6.09 -1.21
CA CYS A 134 3.08 -4.75 -0.66
C CYS A 134 2.67 -3.67 -1.67
N LEU A 135 3.00 -3.83 -2.96
CA LEU A 135 2.54 -2.92 -4.00
C LEU A 135 1.00 -2.85 -4.08
N SER A 136 0.29 -3.97 -3.96
CA SER A 136 -1.18 -4.00 -3.98
C SER A 136 -1.80 -3.14 -2.87
N ALA A 137 -1.22 -3.17 -1.67
CA ALA A 137 -1.67 -2.35 -0.56
C ALA A 137 -1.47 -0.85 -0.86
N VAL A 138 -0.30 -0.47 -1.34
CA VAL A 138 0.03 0.92 -1.69
C VAL A 138 -0.80 1.43 -2.88
N GLY A 139 -1.09 0.57 -3.86
CA GLY A 139 -2.00 0.89 -4.97
C GLY A 139 -3.44 1.10 -4.50
N GLY A 140 -3.92 0.29 -3.55
CA GLY A 140 -5.22 0.51 -2.92
C GLY A 140 -5.29 1.86 -2.20
N LEU A 141 -4.25 2.20 -1.42
CA LEU A 141 -4.14 3.50 -0.77
C LEU A 141 -4.05 4.66 -1.76
N TYR A 142 -3.38 4.48 -2.90
CA TYR A 142 -3.36 5.48 -3.97
C TYR A 142 -4.77 5.77 -4.47
N PHE A 143 -5.54 4.73 -4.82
CA PHE A 143 -6.89 4.89 -5.33
C PHE A 143 -7.81 5.55 -4.30
N TRP A 144 -7.71 5.12 -3.05
CA TRP A 144 -8.45 5.73 -1.95
C TRP A 144 -8.09 7.20 -1.79
N GLY A 145 -6.80 7.53 -1.70
CA GLY A 145 -6.34 8.92 -1.53
C GLY A 145 -6.75 9.80 -2.71
N VAL A 146 -6.74 9.25 -3.92
CA VAL A 146 -7.24 9.95 -5.12
C VAL A 146 -8.71 10.30 -4.97
N ALA A 147 -9.53 9.35 -4.54
CA ALA A 147 -10.95 9.55 -4.33
C ALA A 147 -11.26 10.45 -3.12
N ALA A 148 -10.48 10.35 -2.04
CA ALA A 148 -10.60 11.15 -0.84
C ALA A 148 -10.26 12.62 -1.07
N ARG A 149 -9.37 12.91 -2.03
CA ARG A 149 -9.03 14.29 -2.44
C ARG A 149 -9.95 14.86 -3.52
N ALA A 150 -10.77 14.01 -4.15
CA ALA A 150 -11.85 14.49 -4.98
C ALA A 150 -12.93 15.13 -4.08
N SER A 151 -13.60 16.18 -4.58
CA SER A 151 -14.39 17.17 -3.82
C SER A 151 -15.60 16.66 -3.01
N ALA A 152 -15.76 15.36 -2.82
CA ALA A 152 -16.92 14.72 -2.19
C ALA A 152 -16.62 13.91 -0.92
N ALA A 153 -15.37 13.87 -0.45
CA ALA A 153 -15.01 13.12 0.77
C ALA A 153 -15.23 13.93 2.05
N SER A 154 -15.64 13.25 3.12
CA SER A 154 -15.75 13.86 4.45
C SER A 154 -14.38 13.93 5.14
N ALA A 155 -14.24 14.78 6.16
CA ALA A 155 -13.03 14.81 6.99
C ALA A 155 -12.76 13.45 7.66
N ALA A 156 -13.81 12.69 7.99
CA ALA A 156 -13.68 11.34 8.54
C ALA A 156 -13.08 10.36 7.52
N ASP A 157 -13.47 10.45 6.24
CA ASP A 157 -12.90 9.61 5.18
C ASP A 157 -11.41 9.88 4.98
N VAL A 158 -11.00 11.15 5.04
CA VAL A 158 -9.59 11.56 4.93
C VAL A 158 -8.80 11.03 6.13
N GLN A 159 -9.34 11.19 7.35
CA GLN A 159 -8.69 10.69 8.56
C GLN A 159 -8.58 9.17 8.55
N GLN A 160 -9.61 8.46 8.09
CA GLN A 160 -9.57 7.00 7.96
C GLN A 160 -8.49 6.56 6.98
N TRP A 161 -8.35 7.26 5.87
CA TRP A 161 -7.28 7.02 4.90
C TRP A 161 -5.89 7.30 5.50
N ASP A 162 -5.71 8.41 6.24
CA ASP A 162 -4.45 8.73 6.91
C ASP A 162 -4.05 7.63 7.92
N ASN A 163 -5.01 7.14 8.71
CA ASN A 163 -4.79 6.05 9.65
C ASN A 163 -4.36 4.77 8.92
N ALA A 164 -5.00 4.46 7.79
CA ALA A 164 -4.62 3.32 6.96
C ALA A 164 -3.20 3.46 6.39
N VAL A 165 -2.82 4.65 5.93
CA VAL A 165 -1.46 4.95 5.45
C VAL A 165 -0.42 4.72 6.54
N GLN A 166 -0.65 5.28 7.74
CA GLN A 166 0.25 5.10 8.88
C GLN A 166 0.36 3.62 9.29
N ASN A 167 -0.76 2.90 9.24
CA ASN A 167 -0.79 1.47 9.51
C ASN A 167 0.12 0.67 8.57
N VAL A 168 0.07 0.96 7.27
CA VAL A 168 0.90 0.28 6.27
C VAL A 168 2.37 0.64 6.43
N VAL A 169 2.69 1.91 6.72
CA VAL A 169 4.07 2.33 7.04
C VAL A 169 4.63 1.50 8.19
N TRP A 170 3.87 1.37 9.28
CA TRP A 170 4.28 0.59 10.44
C TRP A 170 4.52 -0.88 10.07
N VAL A 171 3.63 -1.51 9.30
CA VAL A 171 3.81 -2.89 8.83
C VAL A 171 5.05 -3.04 7.96
N PHE A 172 5.28 -2.15 7.01
CA PHE A 172 6.42 -2.26 6.10
C PHE A 172 7.75 -2.08 6.82
N GLU A 173 7.84 -1.10 7.72
CA GLU A 173 9.03 -0.93 8.55
C GLU A 173 9.24 -2.13 9.48
N SER A 174 8.15 -2.75 9.93
CA SER A 174 8.25 -3.93 10.79
C SER A 174 8.71 -5.18 10.02
N LEU A 175 8.16 -5.41 8.83
CA LEU A 175 8.61 -6.46 7.91
C LEU A 175 10.08 -6.26 7.51
N ARG A 176 10.51 -5.00 7.35
CA ARG A 176 11.88 -4.67 6.97
C ARG A 176 12.89 -5.18 7.99
N LEU A 177 12.58 -5.18 9.29
CA LEU A 177 13.49 -5.68 10.31
C LEU A 177 13.71 -7.20 10.25
N LEU A 178 12.90 -7.96 9.51
CA LEU A 178 13.12 -9.39 9.27
C LEU A 178 14.31 -9.66 8.32
N TYR A 179 14.71 -8.67 7.54
CA TYR A 179 15.78 -8.77 6.54
C TYR A 179 17.13 -8.19 7.03
N ASN A 180 17.25 -7.89 8.33
CA ASN A 180 18.48 -7.40 8.96
C ASN A 180 19.50 -8.50 9.24
#